data_AF-A0A1V4R2U5-F1
#
_entry.id   AF-A0A1V4R2U5-F1
#
_cell.length_a   1.000
_cell.length_b   1.000
_cell.length_c   1.000
_cell.angle_alpha   90.00
_cell.angle_beta   90.00
_cell.angle_gamma   90.00
#
_symmetry.space_group_name_H-M   'P 1'
#
loop_
_entity.id
_entity.type
_entity.pdbx_description
1 polymer ?
#
loop_
_entity_poly.entity_id
_entity_poly.type
_entity_poly.pdbx_seq_one_letter_code
_entity_poly.pdbx_strand_id
1 'polypeptide(L)'
;MGNFGAILQKELKSYLVSPIAYVVGAVFLLVSGFFFRNMVMQFNMYCMTYIQQAQRYGGQLPQLNLNEIVVNGFFGLMSFISLFIVPLLTMRLIAEEKKTGTIELLMTSPVSNVQTILGKFVSCFLLYTIIVGLTGFLMLILEVYGNPDWGPILSAYGGVLLMGGAFVAVGVFASSLTENQIVAAVLSFAALLIFWVIGWSANFAGPTMGKVLTYLSLIEHIGDFQKGIIDTKDVIFYLSFMFFSLFLTLTVMESRRWRK
;
A
#
# COMPACT_ATOMS: atom_id res chain seq x y z
N MET A 1 -23.76 -5.06 -16.91
CA MET A 1 -22.29 -5.15 -16.75
C MET A 1 -21.51 -4.21 -17.67
N GLY A 2 -22.07 -3.66 -18.76
CA GLY A 2 -21.33 -2.78 -19.70
C GLY A 2 -20.78 -1.47 -19.11
N ASN A 3 -21.48 -0.85 -18.14
CA ASN A 3 -21.09 0.47 -17.62
C ASN A 3 -19.82 0.43 -16.73
N PHE A 4 -19.66 -0.62 -15.91
CA PHE A 4 -18.48 -0.76 -15.03
C PHE A 4 -17.18 -0.94 -15.82
N GLY A 5 -17.19 -1.82 -16.83
CA GLY A 5 -16.03 -2.04 -17.70
C GLY A 5 -15.63 -0.79 -18.48
N ALA A 6 -16.61 -0.03 -18.98
CA ALA A 6 -16.37 1.23 -19.66
C ALA A 6 -15.72 2.28 -18.74
N ILE A 7 -16.17 2.40 -17.49
CA ILE A 7 -15.57 3.30 -16.49
C ILE A 7 -14.14 2.87 -16.19
N LEU A 8 -13.93 1.59 -15.89
CA LEU A 8 -12.59 1.06 -15.60
C LEU A 8 -11.62 1.29 -16.75
N GLN A 9 -12.05 1.05 -18.00
CA GLN A 9 -11.21 1.31 -19.17
C GLN A 9 -10.91 2.81 -19.34
N LYS A 10 -11.89 3.68 -19.10
CA LYS A 10 -11.71 5.14 -19.13
C LYS A 10 -10.68 5.60 -18.08
N GLU A 11 -10.84 5.15 -16.84
CA GLU A 11 -9.96 5.52 -15.72
C GLU A 11 -8.53 5.00 -15.93
N LEU A 12 -8.36 3.73 -16.35
CA LEU A 12 -7.05 3.19 -16.69
C LEU A 12 -6.37 3.97 -17.82
N LYS A 13 -7.11 4.33 -18.88
CA LYS A 13 -6.56 5.18 -19.95
C LYS A 13 -6.15 6.55 -19.44
N SER A 14 -6.93 7.15 -18.54
CA SER A 14 -6.59 8.43 -17.93
C SER A 14 -5.27 8.35 -17.16
N TYR A 15 -5.05 7.27 -16.40
CA TYR A 15 -3.78 7.03 -15.71
C TYR A 15 -2.61 6.81 -16.67
N LEU A 16 -2.79 6.03 -17.73
CA LEU A 16 -1.75 5.75 -18.72
C LEU A 16 -1.37 6.96 -19.58
N VAL A 17 -2.24 7.97 -19.69
CA VAL A 17 -1.93 9.23 -20.38
C VAL A 17 -1.35 10.26 -19.40
N SER A 18 -1.59 10.10 -18.10
CA SER A 18 -1.11 11.02 -17.06
C SER A 18 0.38 10.84 -16.78
N PRO A 19 1.21 11.89 -16.93
CA PRO A 19 2.65 11.83 -16.62
C PRO A 19 2.94 11.44 -15.17
N ILE A 20 2.00 11.73 -14.25
CA ILE A 20 2.20 11.50 -12.82
C ILE A 20 2.30 10.02 -12.48
N ALA A 21 1.51 9.16 -13.14
CA ALA A 21 1.58 7.72 -12.90
C ALA A 21 2.99 7.18 -13.17
N TYR A 22 3.61 7.62 -14.26
CA TYR A 22 4.97 7.22 -14.63
C TYR A 22 6.02 7.81 -13.69
N VAL A 23 5.88 9.09 -13.33
CA VAL A 23 6.83 9.73 -12.39
C VAL A 23 6.77 9.05 -11.03
N VAL A 24 5.56 8.81 -10.50
CA VAL A 24 5.35 8.16 -9.20
C VAL A 24 5.87 6.71 -9.23
N GLY A 25 5.57 5.95 -10.30
CA GLY A 25 6.10 4.60 -10.48
C GLY A 25 7.62 4.56 -10.60
N ALA A 26 8.22 5.48 -11.37
CA ALA A 26 9.67 5.58 -11.52
C ALA A 26 10.35 5.92 -10.18
N VAL A 27 9.83 6.89 -9.44
CA VAL A 27 10.34 7.25 -8.10
C VAL A 27 10.21 6.07 -7.16
N PHE A 28 9.07 5.38 -7.13
CA PHE A 28 8.87 4.20 -6.30
C PHE A 28 9.89 3.10 -6.60
N LEU A 29 10.13 2.78 -7.87
CA LEU A 29 11.08 1.76 -8.28
C LEU A 29 12.52 2.16 -8.00
N LEU A 30 12.89 3.42 -8.25
CA LEU A 30 14.24 3.92 -7.97
C LEU A 30 14.54 3.89 -6.47
N VAL A 31 13.61 4.36 -5.64
CA VAL A 31 13.75 4.33 -4.18
C VAL A 31 13.80 2.88 -3.70
N SER A 32 12.89 2.02 -4.15
CA SER A 32 12.87 0.60 -3.76
C SER A 32 14.17 -0.11 -4.17
N GLY A 33 14.66 0.11 -5.38
CA GLY A 33 15.92 -0.46 -5.87
C GLY A 33 17.14 0.04 -5.10
N PHE A 34 17.19 1.34 -4.77
CA PHE A 34 18.25 1.91 -3.93
C PHE A 34 18.27 1.25 -2.56
N PHE A 35 17.12 1.15 -1.89
CA PHE A 35 17.04 0.52 -0.58
C PHE A 35 17.33 -0.99 -0.63
N PHE A 36 16.83 -1.70 -1.63
CA PHE A 36 17.13 -3.11 -1.85
C PHE A 36 18.64 -3.36 -1.97
N ARG A 37 19.34 -2.55 -2.79
CA ARG A 37 20.81 -2.60 -2.89
C ARG A 37 21.48 -2.38 -1.54
N ASN A 38 21.01 -1.40 -0.76
CA ASN A 38 21.58 -1.14 0.57
C ASN A 38 21.36 -2.32 1.53
N MET A 39 20.18 -2.96 1.52
CA MET A 39 19.88 -4.14 2.34
C MET A 39 20.78 -5.34 1.97
N VAL A 40 20.98 -5.59 0.67
CA VAL A 40 21.89 -6.66 0.20
C VAL A 40 23.34 -6.36 0.59
N MET A 41 23.79 -5.10 0.49
CA MET A 41 25.13 -4.70 0.93
C MET A 41 25.30 -4.84 2.44
N GLN A 42 24.28 -4.50 3.21
CA GLN A 42 24.26 -4.67 4.67
C GLN A 42 24.35 -6.16 5.05
N PHE A 43 23.58 -7.02 4.39
CA PHE A 43 23.66 -8.47 4.59
C PHE A 43 25.07 -9.02 4.31
N ASN A 44 25.68 -8.62 3.19
CA ASN A 44 27.06 -9.00 2.86
C ASN A 44 28.07 -8.51 3.91
N MET A 45 27.90 -7.28 4.40
CA MET A 45 28.74 -6.73 5.47
C MET A 45 28.60 -7.53 6.77
N TYR A 46 27.39 -7.97 7.13
CA TYR A 46 27.17 -8.84 8.28
C TYR A 46 27.88 -10.18 8.09
N CYS A 47 27.69 -10.86 6.96
CA CYS A 47 28.38 -12.13 6.66
C CYS A 47 29.91 -12.01 6.84
N MET A 48 30.52 -10.98 6.26
CA MET A 48 31.97 -10.74 6.37
C MET A 48 32.41 -10.47 7.81
N THR A 49 31.63 -9.70 8.56
CA THR A 49 31.93 -9.37 9.96
C THR A 49 31.91 -10.61 10.85
N TYR A 50 30.92 -11.49 10.68
CA TYR A 50 30.82 -12.72 11.48
C TYR A 50 31.90 -13.74 11.11
N ILE A 51 32.27 -13.86 9.83
CA ILE A 51 33.40 -14.71 9.42
C ILE A 51 34.70 -14.23 10.07
N GLN A 52 34.94 -12.91 10.11
CA GLN A 52 36.12 -12.34 10.78
C GLN A 52 36.11 -12.57 12.30
N GLN A 53 34.95 -12.45 12.94
CA GLN A 53 34.82 -12.73 14.38
C GLN A 53 35.05 -14.21 14.70
N ALA A 54 34.49 -15.12 13.91
CA ALA A 54 34.67 -16.56 14.08
C ALA A 54 36.15 -16.95 13.93
N GLN A 55 36.88 -16.33 13.00
CA GLN A 55 38.33 -16.54 12.85
C GLN A 55 39.17 -15.99 14.01
N ARG A 56 38.77 -14.86 14.61
CA ARG A 56 39.54 -14.22 15.70
C ARG A 56 39.27 -14.81 17.08
N TYR A 57 38.03 -15.15 17.38
CA TYR A 57 37.60 -15.53 18.74
C TYR A 57 37.20 -17.00 18.87
N GLY A 58 37.21 -17.77 17.78
CA GLY A 58 36.85 -19.20 17.80
C GLY A 58 35.40 -19.41 18.24
N GLY A 59 34.44 -19.06 17.39
CA GLY A 59 33.00 -19.18 17.66
C GLY A 59 32.22 -19.73 16.48
N GLN A 60 31.03 -20.28 16.74
CA GLN A 60 30.10 -20.71 15.69
C GLN A 60 29.57 -19.50 14.92
N LEU A 61 29.50 -19.64 13.59
CA LEU A 61 28.86 -18.65 12.73
C LEU A 61 27.37 -18.59 13.08
N PRO A 62 26.82 -17.41 13.41
CA PRO A 62 25.38 -17.28 13.56
C PRO A 62 24.69 -17.60 12.23
N GLN A 63 23.52 -18.24 12.31
CA GLN A 63 22.69 -18.51 11.14
C GLN A 63 22.06 -17.19 10.67
N LEU A 64 22.72 -16.52 9.74
CA LEU A 64 22.16 -15.35 9.08
C LEU A 64 21.11 -15.81 8.07
N ASN A 65 19.88 -15.39 8.28
CA ASN A 65 18.80 -15.64 7.34
C ASN A 65 18.66 -14.45 6.36
N LEU A 66 18.89 -14.73 5.08
CA LEU A 66 18.76 -13.73 4.01
C LEU A 66 17.34 -13.15 3.95
N ASN A 67 16.32 -13.98 4.17
CA ASN A 67 14.93 -13.52 4.14
C ASN A 67 14.63 -12.56 5.30
N GLU A 68 15.13 -12.84 6.49
CA GLU A 68 14.85 -12.01 7.67
C GLU A 68 15.43 -10.60 7.52
N ILE A 69 16.62 -10.49 6.94
CA ILE A 69 17.32 -9.20 6.82
C ILE A 69 16.89 -8.47 5.54
N VAL A 70 16.96 -9.14 4.39
CA VAL A 70 16.75 -8.50 3.09
C VAL A 70 15.27 -8.48 2.72
N VAL A 71 14.59 -9.63 2.77
CA VAL A 71 13.20 -9.75 2.30
C VAL A 71 12.25 -9.00 3.22
N ASN A 72 12.26 -9.27 4.53
CA ASN A 72 11.38 -8.59 5.49
C ASN A 72 11.67 -7.08 5.53
N GLY A 73 12.96 -6.71 5.54
CA GLY A 73 13.38 -5.31 5.47
C GLY A 73 12.85 -4.60 4.21
N PHE A 74 12.94 -5.26 3.06
CA PHE A 74 12.43 -4.72 1.79
C PHE A 74 10.92 -4.51 1.82
N PHE A 75 10.12 -5.48 2.27
CA PHE A 75 8.67 -5.34 2.33
C PHE A 75 8.19 -4.35 3.39
N GLY A 76 8.94 -4.21 4.50
CA GLY A 76 8.71 -3.16 5.49
C GLY A 76 8.90 -1.76 4.87
N LEU A 77 9.98 -1.57 4.11
CA LEU A 77 10.21 -0.34 3.36
C LEU A 77 9.16 -0.10 2.27
N MET A 78 8.74 -1.15 1.55
CA MET A 78 7.68 -1.04 0.55
C MET A 78 6.37 -0.58 1.17
N SER A 79 6.06 -1.06 2.37
CA SER A 79 4.90 -0.63 3.15
C SER A 79 5.01 0.84 3.58
N PHE A 80 6.19 1.26 4.02
CA PHE A 80 6.47 2.65 4.37
C PHE A 80 6.37 3.60 3.16
N ILE A 81 6.99 3.26 2.03
CA ILE A 81 6.94 4.09 0.81
C ILE A 81 5.51 4.18 0.28
N SER A 82 4.69 3.13 0.44
CA SER A 82 3.29 3.13 0.05
C SER A 82 2.45 4.19 0.78
N LEU A 83 2.85 4.62 1.99
CA LEU A 83 2.20 5.73 2.70
C LEU A 83 2.25 7.03 1.91
N PHE A 84 3.29 7.25 1.09
CA PHE A 84 3.43 8.46 0.27
C PHE A 84 2.85 8.27 -1.14
N ILE A 85 3.12 7.12 -1.74
CA ILE A 85 2.75 6.83 -3.12
C ILE A 85 1.23 6.73 -3.26
N VAL A 86 0.54 6.06 -2.35
CA VAL A 86 -0.90 5.85 -2.49
C VAL A 86 -1.69 7.17 -2.44
N PRO A 87 -1.45 8.10 -1.49
CA PRO A 87 -2.06 9.43 -1.53
C PRO A 87 -1.84 10.19 -2.84
N LEU A 88 -0.65 10.09 -3.44
CA LEU A 88 -0.35 10.74 -4.72
C LEU A 88 -1.13 10.11 -5.89
N LEU A 89 -1.38 8.80 -5.85
CA LEU A 89 -2.16 8.08 -6.87
C LEU A 89 -3.66 8.35 -6.75
N THR A 90 -4.18 8.49 -5.52
CA THR A 90 -5.62 8.62 -5.25
C THR A 90 -6.11 10.06 -5.19
N MET A 91 -5.24 11.05 -4.94
CA MET A 91 -5.65 12.43 -4.66
C MET A 91 -6.57 13.04 -5.72
N ARG A 92 -6.41 12.62 -6.98
CA ARG A 92 -7.14 13.17 -8.14
C ARG A 92 -8.50 12.52 -8.39
N LEU A 93 -8.71 11.30 -7.90
CA LEU A 93 -9.79 10.41 -8.33
C LEU A 93 -11.18 11.06 -8.29
N ILE A 94 -11.49 11.81 -7.23
CA ILE A 94 -12.77 12.49 -7.04
C ILE A 94 -12.56 14.01 -6.91
N ALA A 95 -11.47 14.46 -6.27
CA ALA A 95 -11.20 15.88 -6.05
C ALA A 95 -11.08 16.66 -7.37
N GLU A 96 -10.50 16.07 -8.42
CA GLU A 96 -10.38 16.72 -9.73
C GLU A 96 -11.73 16.87 -10.44
N GLU A 97 -12.60 15.87 -10.33
CA GLU A 97 -13.94 15.92 -10.92
C GLU A 97 -14.82 16.95 -10.23
N LYS A 98 -14.64 17.13 -8.92
CA LYS A 98 -15.29 18.21 -8.16
C LYS A 98 -14.78 19.58 -8.58
N LYS A 99 -13.45 19.74 -8.64
CA LYS A 99 -12.82 21.00 -9.04
C LYS A 99 -13.26 21.46 -10.43
N THR A 100 -13.45 20.52 -11.35
CA THR A 100 -13.82 20.78 -12.75
C THR A 100 -15.33 20.82 -12.98
N GLY A 101 -16.16 20.56 -11.96
CA GLY A 101 -17.62 20.47 -12.08
C GLY A 101 -18.12 19.25 -12.86
N THR A 102 -17.23 18.40 -13.38
CA THR A 102 -17.59 17.20 -14.15
C THR A 102 -18.28 16.13 -13.31
N ILE A 103 -18.18 16.22 -11.97
CA ILE A 103 -18.92 15.36 -11.05
C ILE A 103 -20.44 15.47 -11.22
N GLU A 104 -20.98 16.63 -11.62
CA GLU A 104 -22.42 16.80 -11.84
C GLU A 104 -22.91 16.03 -13.07
N LEU A 105 -22.10 15.99 -14.13
CA LEU A 105 -22.35 15.19 -15.34
C LEU A 105 -22.31 13.69 -15.02
N LEU A 106 -21.37 13.26 -14.18
CA LEU A 106 -21.30 11.87 -13.71
C LEU A 106 -22.52 11.49 -12.87
N MET A 107 -22.96 12.37 -11.97
CA MET A 107 -24.12 12.11 -11.10
C MET A 107 -25.47 12.13 -11.83
N THR A 108 -25.55 12.76 -13.00
CA THR A 108 -26.74 12.78 -13.87
C THR A 108 -26.71 11.69 -14.95
N SER A 109 -25.54 11.09 -15.22
CA SER A 109 -25.42 9.95 -16.11
C SER A 109 -26.13 8.69 -15.55
N PRO A 110 -26.58 7.74 -16.40
CA PRO A 110 -27.25 6.51 -15.98
C PRO A 110 -26.27 5.47 -15.42
N VAL A 111 -25.39 5.90 -14.52
CA VAL A 111 -24.36 5.10 -13.86
C VAL A 111 -24.57 5.17 -12.35
N SER A 112 -24.53 4.00 -11.70
CA SER A 112 -24.64 3.94 -10.23
C SER A 112 -23.37 4.51 -9.57
N ASN A 113 -23.54 5.27 -8.49
CA ASN A 113 -22.43 5.77 -7.66
C ASN A 113 -21.48 4.65 -7.23
N VAL A 114 -22.02 3.48 -6.89
CA VAL A 114 -21.24 2.30 -6.51
C VAL A 114 -20.33 1.85 -7.66
N GLN A 115 -20.84 1.82 -8.90
CA GLN A 115 -20.04 1.44 -10.07
C GLN A 115 -18.93 2.45 -10.35
N THR A 116 -19.21 3.74 -10.17
CA THR A 116 -18.22 4.81 -10.32
C THR A 116 -17.10 4.70 -9.28
N ILE A 117 -17.46 4.52 -8.00
CA ILE A 117 -16.50 4.39 -6.90
C ILE A 117 -15.64 3.13 -7.07
N LEU A 118 -16.28 1.98 -7.34
CA LEU A 118 -15.55 0.73 -7.57
C LEU A 118 -14.66 0.81 -8.82
N GLY A 119 -15.11 1.46 -9.89
CA GLY A 119 -14.30 1.64 -11.10
C GLY A 119 -13.03 2.44 -10.82
N LYS A 120 -13.13 3.53 -10.04
CA LYS A 120 -12.00 4.36 -9.62
C LYS A 120 -11.06 3.60 -8.68
N PHE A 121 -11.62 2.90 -7.68
CA PHE A 121 -10.85 2.08 -6.76
C PHE A 121 -10.06 0.99 -7.50
N VAL A 122 -10.73 0.17 -8.32
CA VAL A 122 -10.08 -0.95 -9.03
C VAL A 122 -9.03 -0.43 -10.02
N SER A 123 -9.29 0.67 -10.73
CA SER A 123 -8.30 1.24 -11.67
C SER A 123 -7.04 1.71 -10.97
N CYS A 124 -7.18 2.42 -9.84
CA CYS A 124 -6.04 2.85 -9.04
C CYS A 124 -5.33 1.66 -8.37
N PHE A 125 -6.08 0.67 -7.90
CA PHE A 125 -5.54 -0.55 -7.29
C PHE A 125 -4.74 -1.39 -8.29
N LEU A 126 -5.22 -1.53 -9.53
CA LEU A 126 -4.49 -2.20 -10.60
C LEU A 126 -3.18 -1.48 -10.92
N LEU A 127 -3.21 -0.15 -11.00
CA LEU A 127 -2.00 0.65 -11.22
C LEU A 127 -0.99 0.46 -10.08
N TYR A 128 -1.44 0.52 -8.83
CA TYR A 128 -0.61 0.22 -7.67
C TYR A 128 -0.04 -1.21 -7.74
N THR A 129 -0.86 -2.19 -8.12
CA THR A 129 -0.45 -3.60 -8.29
C THR A 129 0.63 -3.74 -9.36
N ILE A 130 0.54 -3.02 -10.48
CA ILE A 130 1.57 -3.03 -11.52
C ILE A 130 2.87 -2.43 -10.99
N ILE A 131 2.82 -1.28 -10.31
CA ILE A 131 3.99 -0.62 -9.74
C ILE A 131 4.69 -1.53 -8.71
N VAL A 132 3.92 -2.17 -7.83
CA VAL A 132 4.43 -3.15 -6.86
C VAL A 132 4.97 -4.38 -7.57
N GLY A 133 4.26 -4.92 -8.56
CA GLY A 133 4.66 -6.11 -9.30
C GLY A 133 5.98 -5.94 -10.05
N LEU A 134 6.28 -4.73 -10.53
CA LEU A 134 7.57 -4.42 -11.16
C LEU A 134 8.76 -4.58 -10.20
N THR A 135 8.55 -4.48 -8.89
CA THR A 135 9.61 -4.79 -7.89
C THR A 135 9.96 -6.27 -7.84
N GLY A 136 9.12 -7.16 -8.39
CA GLY A 136 9.41 -8.59 -8.49
C GLY A 136 10.69 -8.89 -9.25
N PHE A 137 11.10 -7.99 -10.16
CA PHE A 137 12.40 -8.07 -10.82
C PHE A 137 13.58 -8.05 -9.83
N LEU A 138 13.47 -7.31 -8.72
CA LEU A 138 14.49 -7.29 -7.67
C LEU A 138 14.58 -8.64 -6.94
N MET A 139 13.44 -9.32 -6.75
CA MET A 139 13.41 -10.66 -6.16
C MET A 139 13.99 -11.71 -7.08
N LEU A 140 13.79 -11.58 -8.40
CA LEU A 140 14.45 -12.44 -9.39
C LEU A 140 15.97 -12.27 -9.36
N ILE A 141 16.48 -11.05 -9.15
CA ILE A 141 17.92 -10.83 -8.94
C ILE A 141 18.36 -11.54 -7.64
N LEU A 142 17.58 -11.45 -6.57
CA LEU A 142 17.90 -12.11 -5.30
C LEU A 142 17.98 -13.64 -5.45
N GLU A 143 17.10 -14.23 -6.26
CA GLU A 143 17.10 -15.67 -6.57
C GLU A 143 18.43 -16.15 -7.13
N VAL A 144 18.96 -15.42 -8.11
CA VAL A 144 20.21 -15.78 -8.81
C VAL A 144 21.41 -15.78 -7.86
N TYR A 145 21.42 -14.92 -6.85
CA TYR A 145 22.59 -14.70 -5.99
C TYR A 145 22.46 -15.22 -4.56
N GLY A 146 21.24 -15.49 -4.08
CA GLY A 146 20.96 -15.69 -2.66
C GLY A 146 20.07 -16.87 -2.29
N ASN A 147 19.41 -17.53 -3.24
CA ASN A 147 18.46 -18.63 -3.00
C ASN A 147 17.47 -18.35 -1.84
N PRO A 148 16.71 -17.23 -1.91
CA PRO A 148 15.72 -16.88 -0.90
C PRO A 148 14.57 -17.88 -0.85
N ASP A 149 13.90 -17.97 0.29
CA ASP A 149 12.66 -18.73 0.39
C ASP A 149 11.49 -17.94 -0.23
N TRP A 150 10.87 -18.52 -1.24
CA TRP A 150 9.75 -17.95 -1.99
C TRP A 150 8.44 -17.89 -1.19
N GLY A 151 8.26 -18.73 -0.18
CA GLY A 151 7.06 -18.74 0.66
C GLY A 151 6.79 -17.36 1.27
N PRO A 152 7.72 -16.84 2.10
CA PRO A 152 7.66 -15.48 2.65
C PRO A 152 7.57 -14.36 1.61
N ILE A 153 8.23 -14.52 0.44
CA ILE A 153 8.19 -13.50 -0.62
C ILE A 153 6.79 -13.37 -1.19
N LEU A 154 6.17 -14.48 -1.58
CA LEU A 154 4.84 -14.49 -2.20
C LEU A 154 3.76 -14.04 -1.21
N SER A 155 3.82 -14.49 0.04
CA SER A 155 2.91 -14.04 1.08
C SER A 155 3.07 -12.55 1.37
N ALA A 156 4.30 -12.03 1.42
CA ALA A 156 4.55 -10.60 1.65
C ALA A 156 4.04 -9.73 0.49
N TYR A 157 4.17 -10.18 -0.77
CA TYR A 157 3.51 -9.51 -1.90
C TYR A 157 1.99 -9.48 -1.73
N GLY A 158 1.37 -10.61 -1.36
CA GLY A 158 -0.06 -10.67 -1.06
C GLY A 158 -0.47 -9.68 0.05
N GLY A 159 0.29 -9.63 1.14
CA GLY A 159 0.08 -8.70 2.25
C GLY A 159 0.19 -7.24 1.84
N VAL A 160 1.22 -6.87 1.08
CA VAL A 160 1.39 -5.48 0.63
C VAL A 160 0.32 -5.08 -0.39
N LEU A 161 -0.15 -6.00 -1.23
CA LEU A 161 -1.29 -5.74 -2.11
C LEU A 161 -2.59 -5.53 -1.31
N LEU A 162 -2.87 -6.35 -0.29
CA LEU A 162 -4.04 -6.15 0.57
C LEU A 162 -3.99 -4.84 1.36
N MET A 163 -2.84 -4.55 1.97
CA MET A 163 -2.59 -3.28 2.65
C MET A 163 -2.70 -2.09 1.70
N GLY A 164 -2.11 -2.19 0.50
CA GLY A 164 -2.20 -1.18 -0.54
C GLY A 164 -3.63 -0.95 -1.01
N GLY A 165 -4.45 -2.00 -1.12
CA GLY A 165 -5.89 -1.89 -1.35
C GLY A 165 -6.60 -1.10 -0.25
N ALA A 166 -6.32 -1.40 1.01
CA ALA A 166 -6.83 -0.62 2.14
C ALA A 166 -6.41 0.86 2.08
N PHE A 167 -5.15 1.13 1.71
CA PHE A 167 -4.65 2.50 1.56
C PHE A 167 -5.35 3.23 0.40
N VAL A 168 -5.55 2.56 -0.74
CA VAL A 168 -6.23 3.12 -1.91
C VAL A 168 -7.67 3.48 -1.55
N ALA A 169 -8.36 2.63 -0.78
CA ALA A 169 -9.72 2.88 -0.32
C ALA A 169 -9.81 4.13 0.58
N VAL A 170 -8.87 4.31 1.51
CA VAL A 170 -8.76 5.54 2.31
C VAL A 170 -8.46 6.75 1.44
N GLY A 171 -7.57 6.61 0.46
CA GLY A 171 -7.21 7.68 -0.45
C GLY A 171 -8.38 8.14 -1.33
N VAL A 172 -9.21 7.20 -1.79
CA VAL A 172 -10.48 7.49 -2.49
C VAL A 172 -11.42 8.26 -1.56
N PHE A 173 -11.57 7.80 -0.32
CA PHE A 173 -12.38 8.50 0.68
C PHE A 173 -11.90 9.93 0.93
N ALA A 174 -10.59 10.13 1.16
CA ALA A 174 -10.01 11.45 1.36
C ALA A 174 -10.19 12.37 0.14
N SER A 175 -10.03 11.85 -1.08
CA SER A 175 -10.33 12.59 -2.32
C SER A 175 -11.80 13.00 -2.42
N SER A 176 -12.71 12.24 -1.82
CA SER A 176 -14.13 12.58 -1.73
C SER A 176 -14.48 13.65 -0.70
N LEU A 177 -13.55 14.09 0.17
CA LEU A 177 -13.84 15.11 1.19
C LEU A 177 -13.57 16.54 0.72
N THR A 178 -12.74 16.71 -0.32
CA THR A 178 -12.26 18.02 -0.77
C THR A 178 -12.30 18.15 -2.30
N GLU A 179 -12.13 19.37 -2.79
CA GLU A 179 -12.05 19.72 -4.21
C GLU A 179 -10.60 20.06 -4.62
N ASN A 180 -9.70 20.14 -3.62
CA ASN A 180 -8.29 20.40 -3.86
C ASN A 180 -7.47 19.10 -3.76
N GLN A 181 -6.80 18.73 -4.86
CA GLN A 181 -5.95 17.53 -4.95
C GLN A 181 -4.86 17.50 -3.87
N ILE A 182 -4.23 18.64 -3.58
CA ILE A 182 -3.15 18.69 -2.57
C ILE A 182 -3.72 18.41 -1.18
N VAL A 183 -4.88 19.00 -0.86
CA VAL A 183 -5.56 18.75 0.42
C VAL A 183 -6.00 17.29 0.52
N ALA A 184 -6.48 16.69 -0.58
CA ALA A 184 -6.84 15.26 -0.61
C ALA A 184 -5.64 14.37 -0.30
N ALA A 185 -4.48 14.66 -0.90
CA ALA A 185 -3.24 13.92 -0.65
C ALA A 185 -2.82 14.04 0.83
N VAL A 186 -2.82 15.26 1.38
CA VAL A 186 -2.44 15.51 2.79
C VAL A 186 -3.39 14.80 3.75
N LEU A 187 -4.70 14.86 3.52
CA LEU A 187 -5.69 14.16 4.36
C LEU A 187 -5.51 12.64 4.30
N SER A 188 -5.30 12.08 3.11
CA SER A 188 -5.04 10.65 2.95
C SER A 188 -3.75 10.26 3.67
N PHE A 189 -2.67 11.01 3.47
CA PHE A 189 -1.38 10.74 4.11
C PHE A 189 -1.50 10.80 5.64
N ALA A 190 -2.14 11.85 6.18
CA ALA A 190 -2.34 12.01 7.62
C ALA A 190 -3.17 10.86 8.21
N ALA A 191 -4.26 10.47 7.55
CA ALA A 191 -5.08 9.34 8.00
C ALA A 191 -4.28 8.04 8.03
N LEU A 192 -3.56 7.72 6.95
CA LEU A 192 -2.73 6.52 6.87
C LEU A 192 -1.59 6.53 7.89
N LEU A 193 -0.94 7.68 8.09
CA LEU A 193 0.12 7.82 9.08
C LEU A 193 -0.39 7.60 10.51
N ILE A 194 -1.59 8.09 10.85
CA ILE A 194 -2.22 7.84 12.15
C ILE A 194 -2.42 6.34 12.36
N PHE A 195 -3.00 5.63 11.38
CA PHE A 195 -3.18 4.18 11.47
C PHE A 195 -1.86 3.39 11.44
N TRP A 196 -0.77 4.00 10.96
CA TRP A 196 0.54 3.37 10.97
C TRP A 196 1.22 3.49 12.35
N VAL A 197 1.14 4.66 13.00
CA VAL A 197 1.76 4.89 14.31
C VAL A 197 0.89 4.48 15.50
N ILE A 198 -0.40 4.21 15.30
CA ILE A 198 -1.34 3.88 16.40
C ILE A 198 -0.88 2.66 17.22
N GLY A 199 -0.20 1.70 16.59
CA GLY A 199 0.38 0.54 17.28
C GLY A 199 1.45 0.94 18.31
N TRP A 200 2.18 2.03 18.08
CA TRP A 200 3.19 2.50 19.03
C TRP A 200 2.58 3.01 20.32
N SER A 201 1.38 3.60 20.24
CA SER A 201 0.61 4.05 21.39
C SER A 201 0.12 2.88 22.25
N ALA A 202 0.06 1.65 21.73
CA ALA A 202 -0.34 0.48 22.50
C ALA A 202 0.58 0.22 23.70
N ASN A 203 1.87 0.54 23.60
CA ASN A 203 2.86 0.37 24.67
C ASN A 203 2.61 1.27 25.89
N PHE A 204 1.88 2.37 25.70
CA PHE A 204 1.55 3.34 26.76
C PHE A 204 0.11 3.16 27.26
N ALA A 205 -0.64 2.22 26.70
CA ALA A 205 -2.04 1.98 27.02
C ALA A 205 -2.20 0.79 27.99
N GLY A 206 -3.31 0.74 28.72
CA GLY A 206 -3.64 -0.43 29.56
C GLY A 206 -3.86 -1.71 28.73
N PRO A 207 -3.88 -2.90 29.34
CA PRO A 207 -3.86 -4.19 28.62
C PRO A 207 -4.95 -4.36 27.56
N THR A 208 -6.17 -3.88 27.84
CA THR A 208 -7.30 -3.96 26.90
C THR A 208 -7.15 -2.96 25.77
N MET A 209 -6.82 -1.71 26.08
CA MET A 209 -6.69 -0.65 25.10
C MET A 209 -5.47 -0.87 24.19
N GLY A 210 -4.37 -1.40 24.73
CA GLY A 210 -3.19 -1.79 23.96
C GLY A 210 -3.54 -2.80 22.87
N LYS A 211 -4.30 -3.86 23.19
CA LYS A 211 -4.74 -4.86 22.19
C LYS A 211 -5.57 -4.23 21.06
N VAL A 212 -6.48 -3.31 21.40
CA VAL A 212 -7.29 -2.61 20.39
C VAL A 212 -6.43 -1.72 19.49
N LEU A 213 -5.49 -0.99 20.07
CA LEU A 213 -4.58 -0.11 19.32
C LEU A 213 -3.64 -0.91 18.40
N THR A 214 -3.09 -2.02 18.88
CA THR A 214 -2.31 -2.95 18.04
C THR A 214 -3.15 -3.51 16.90
N TYR A 215 -4.39 -3.94 17.18
CA TYR A 215 -5.29 -4.48 16.15
C TYR A 215 -5.75 -3.42 15.13
N LEU A 216 -5.85 -2.15 15.51
CA LEU A 216 -6.17 -1.08 14.57
C LEU A 216 -4.99 -0.66 13.69
N SER A 217 -3.78 -1.12 14.00
CA SER A 217 -2.57 -0.74 13.29
C SER A 217 -2.49 -1.44 11.94
N LEU A 218 -2.50 -0.67 10.85
CA LEU A 218 -2.45 -1.23 9.49
C LEU A 218 -1.13 -1.98 9.20
N ILE A 219 -0.06 -1.71 9.96
CA ILE A 219 1.25 -2.32 9.76
C ILE A 219 1.44 -3.60 10.57
N GLU A 220 0.79 -3.78 11.72
CA GLU A 220 0.99 -4.98 12.56
C GLU A 220 0.57 -6.26 11.83
N HIS A 221 -0.48 -6.18 11.02
CA HIS A 221 -0.97 -7.27 10.19
C HIS A 221 -0.01 -7.68 9.06
N ILE A 222 0.95 -6.84 8.65
CA ILE A 222 1.92 -7.22 7.60
C ILE A 222 2.96 -8.22 8.10
N GLY A 223 3.20 -8.26 9.42
CA GLY A 223 4.26 -9.05 10.02
C GLY A 223 4.08 -10.55 9.80
N ASP A 224 2.83 -11.04 9.82
CA ASP A 224 2.52 -12.44 9.56
C ASP A 224 2.77 -12.79 8.08
N PHE A 225 2.36 -11.92 7.16
CA PHE A 225 2.67 -12.08 5.73
C PHE A 225 4.16 -12.10 5.44
N GLN A 226 4.96 -11.25 6.10
CA GLN A 226 6.41 -11.24 5.94
C GLN A 226 7.07 -12.55 6.41
N LYS A 227 6.42 -13.29 7.32
CA LYS A 227 6.93 -14.58 7.82
C LYS A 227 6.47 -15.78 6.99
N GLY A 228 5.73 -15.59 5.89
CA GLY A 228 5.15 -16.73 5.14
C GLY A 228 3.76 -17.14 5.62
N ILE A 229 3.17 -16.44 6.60
CA ILE A 229 1.92 -16.85 7.24
C ILE A 229 0.77 -16.01 6.68
N ILE A 230 -0.20 -16.68 6.08
CA ILE A 230 -1.45 -16.04 5.64
C ILE A 230 -2.54 -16.41 6.63
N ASP A 231 -2.77 -15.53 7.60
CA ASP A 231 -3.87 -15.68 8.55
C ASP A 231 -5.13 -15.03 7.99
N THR A 232 -6.27 -15.69 8.20
CA THR A 232 -7.58 -15.19 7.77
C THR A 232 -7.94 -13.90 8.51
N LYS A 233 -7.44 -13.71 9.74
CA LYS A 233 -7.68 -12.48 10.53
C LYS A 233 -7.16 -11.24 9.80
N ASP A 234 -5.97 -11.32 9.20
CA ASP A 234 -5.29 -10.18 8.58
C ASP A 234 -5.94 -9.83 7.24
N VAL A 235 -6.31 -10.87 6.48
CA VAL A 235 -7.05 -10.72 5.21
C VAL A 235 -8.41 -10.07 5.46
N ILE A 236 -9.18 -10.58 6.43
CA ILE A 236 -10.50 -10.03 6.78
C ILE A 236 -10.36 -8.60 7.28
N PHE A 237 -9.33 -8.29 8.07
CA PHE A 237 -9.07 -6.94 8.54
C PHE A 237 -8.88 -5.95 7.38
N TYR A 238 -7.99 -6.23 6.43
CA TYR A 238 -7.78 -5.35 5.28
C TYR A 238 -9.02 -5.23 4.38
N LEU A 239 -9.74 -6.33 4.15
CA LEU A 239 -10.99 -6.31 3.37
C LEU A 239 -12.10 -5.50 4.06
N SER A 240 -12.23 -5.62 5.39
CA SER A 240 -13.19 -4.85 6.17
C SER A 240 -12.85 -3.36 6.12
N PHE A 241 -11.56 -3.02 6.20
CA PHE A 241 -11.09 -1.63 6.14
C PHE A 241 -11.28 -1.01 4.75
N MET A 242 -11.05 -1.79 3.68
CA MET A 242 -11.39 -1.41 2.31
C MET A 242 -12.89 -1.14 2.16
N PHE A 243 -13.72 -2.09 2.58
CA PHE A 243 -15.18 -1.96 2.53
C PHE A 243 -15.68 -0.73 3.28
N PHE A 244 -15.21 -0.53 4.51
CA PHE A 244 -15.59 0.60 5.35
C PHE A 244 -15.23 1.94 4.71
N SER A 245 -14.01 2.08 4.18
CA SER A 245 -13.56 3.33 3.55
C SER A 245 -14.32 3.64 2.24
N LEU A 246 -14.60 2.62 1.43
CA LEU A 246 -15.41 2.77 0.22
C LEU A 246 -16.88 3.08 0.56
N PHE A 247 -17.42 2.49 1.61
CA PHE A 247 -18.75 2.81 2.12
C PHE A 247 -18.85 4.26 2.60
N LEU A 248 -17.84 4.77 3.33
CA LEU A 248 -17.78 6.19 3.70
C LEU A 248 -17.73 7.10 2.48
N THR A 249 -16.99 6.72 1.44
CA THR A 249 -16.94 7.45 0.16
C THR A 249 -18.34 7.55 -0.46
N LEU A 250 -19.09 6.44 -0.49
CA LEU A 250 -20.45 6.40 -1.01
C LEU A 250 -21.37 7.34 -0.24
N THR A 251 -21.34 7.29 1.09
CA THR A 251 -22.14 8.16 1.97
C THR A 251 -21.83 9.64 1.73
N VAL A 252 -20.55 10.00 1.56
CA VAL A 252 -20.16 11.39 1.25
C VAL A 252 -20.70 11.83 -0.10
N MET A 253 -20.65 10.96 -1.12
CA MET A 253 -21.20 11.27 -2.45
C MET A 253 -22.72 11.40 -2.46
N GLU A 254 -23.43 10.55 -1.71
CA GLU A 254 -24.90 10.58 -1.62
C GLU A 254 -25.40 11.77 -0.82
N SER A 255 -24.75 12.13 0.29
CA SER A 255 -25.14 13.29 1.10
C SER A 255 -25.12 14.61 0.33
N ARG A 256 -24.28 14.73 -0.71
CA ARG A 256 -24.26 15.89 -1.61
C ARG A 256 -25.51 15.99 -2.48
N ARG A 257 -26.15 14.87 -2.82
CA ARG A 257 -27.43 14.88 -3.56
C ARG A 257 -28.58 15.43 -2.74
N TRP A 258 -28.56 15.24 -1.42
CA TRP A 258 -29.63 15.69 -0.52
C TRP A 258 -29.58 17.18 -0.16
N ARG A 259 -28.48 17.87 -0.48
CA ARG A 259 -28.31 19.31 -0.22
C ARG A 259 -28.75 20.21 -1.36
N LYS A 260 -29.19 19.65 -2.49
CA LYS A 260 -29.87 20.37 -3.58
C LYS A 260 -31.34 20.01 -3.55
#